data_AF-A0A957BXH9-F1
#
_entry.id   AF-A0A957BXH9-F1
#
_cell.length_a   1.000
_cell.length_b   1.000
_cell.length_c   1.000
_cell.angle_alpha   90.00
_cell.angle_beta   90.00
_cell.angle_gamma   90.00
#
_symmetry.space_group_name_H-M   'P 1'
#
loop_
_entity.id
_entity.type
_entity.pdbx_description
1 polymer ?
#
loop_
_entity_poly.entity_id
_entity_poly.type
_entity_poly.pdbx_seq_one_letter_code
_entity_poly.pdbx_strand_id
1 'polypeptide(L)'
;MNSLTQQFEILHATVKLRDLLLSAASDDDLAYRLPGDNPTLGELFRELGEAAHSYVQAFKTFKQDFEYRHPDPTIAGSKARLEAWFKTLDREIETALTALSDEDIQSKIIVRPHWQAPVTIMFHTYRECFLIFAAKAAVYFRALKKPLPDQVLWWVG
;
A
#
# COMPACT_ATOMS: atom_id res chain seq x y z
N MET A 1 4.46 3.81 -23.52
CA MET A 1 5.21 3.44 -22.31
C MET A 1 5.89 4.70 -21.82
N ASN A 2 5.56 5.18 -20.62
CA ASN A 2 6.09 6.44 -20.07
C ASN A 2 7.31 6.18 -19.18
N SER A 3 7.99 7.23 -18.73
CA SER A 3 9.19 7.13 -17.90
C SER A 3 8.99 6.39 -16.56
N LEU A 4 7.79 6.37 -15.98
CA LEU A 4 7.50 5.61 -14.75
C LEU A 4 7.33 4.11 -15.00
N THR A 5 6.74 3.72 -16.13
CA THR A 5 6.50 2.29 -16.45
C THR A 5 7.78 1.46 -16.54
N GLN A 6 8.94 2.10 -16.80
CA GLN A 6 10.25 1.46 -16.76
C GLN A 6 10.65 0.99 -15.35
N GLN A 7 10.00 1.51 -14.31
CA GLN A 7 10.24 1.20 -12.90
C GLN A 7 9.17 0.26 -12.32
N PHE A 8 8.31 -0.33 -13.15
CA PHE A 8 7.23 -1.18 -12.65
C PHE A 8 7.74 -2.47 -11.99
N GLU A 9 8.90 -3.00 -12.41
CA GLU A 9 9.50 -4.16 -11.73
C GLU A 9 9.72 -3.89 -10.23
N ILE A 10 10.29 -2.74 -9.88
CA ILE A 10 10.54 -2.39 -8.49
C ILE A 10 9.27 -1.99 -7.75
N LEU A 11 8.26 -1.43 -8.45
CA LEU A 11 6.93 -1.24 -7.90
C LEU A 11 6.32 -2.59 -7.49
N HIS A 12 6.26 -3.54 -8.42
CA HIS A 12 5.69 -4.87 -8.18
C HIS A 12 6.43 -5.60 -7.06
N ALA A 13 7.76 -5.49 -7.00
CA ALA A 13 8.55 -6.07 -5.92
C ALA A 13 8.15 -5.52 -4.54
N THR A 14 7.91 -4.21 -4.43
CA THR A 14 7.45 -3.59 -3.16
C THR A 14 6.00 -3.93 -2.82
N VAL A 15 5.10 -3.91 -3.81
CA VAL A 15 3.67 -4.28 -3.63
C VAL A 15 3.55 -5.73 -3.17
N LYS A 16 4.35 -6.64 -3.74
CA LYS A 16 4.38 -8.06 -3.39
C LYS A 16 4.67 -8.33 -1.91
N LEU A 17 5.36 -7.43 -1.20
CA LEU A 17 5.61 -7.61 0.24
C LEU A 17 4.30 -7.68 1.04
N ARG A 18 3.30 -6.86 0.68
CA ARG A 18 1.95 -6.92 1.26
C ARG A 18 1.30 -8.27 0.98
N ASP A 19 1.38 -8.75 -0.25
CA ASP A 19 0.73 -10.02 -0.65
C ASP A 19 1.34 -11.21 0.08
N LEU A 20 2.66 -11.24 0.25
CA LEU A 20 3.36 -12.27 1.01
C LEU A 20 2.94 -12.27 2.47
N LEU A 21 2.82 -11.10 3.09
CA LEU A 21 2.36 -10.96 4.47
C LEU A 21 0.88 -11.38 4.61
N LEU A 22 0.00 -10.92 3.71
CA LEU A 22 -1.42 -11.27 3.75
C LEU A 22 -1.61 -12.77 3.52
N SER A 23 -0.85 -13.36 2.59
CA SER A 23 -0.86 -14.80 2.32
C SER A 23 -0.42 -15.62 3.54
N ALA A 24 0.49 -15.11 4.37
CA ALA A 24 0.99 -15.80 5.56
C ALA A 24 0.08 -15.64 6.79
N ALA A 25 -0.84 -14.67 6.79
CA ALA A 25 -1.86 -14.48 7.81
C ALA A 25 -3.08 -15.38 7.59
N SER A 26 -3.73 -15.80 8.68
CA SER A 26 -5.11 -16.31 8.71
C SER A 26 -6.09 -15.20 9.08
N ASP A 27 -7.40 -15.43 8.94
CA ASP A 27 -8.42 -14.50 9.43
C ASP A 27 -8.32 -14.27 10.95
N ASP A 28 -7.96 -15.31 11.72
CA ASP A 28 -7.72 -15.17 13.17
C ASP A 28 -6.52 -14.26 13.48
N ASP A 29 -5.45 -14.34 12.70
CA ASP A 29 -4.30 -13.44 12.86
C ASP A 29 -4.67 -11.98 12.60
N LEU A 30 -5.62 -11.72 11.69
CA LEU A 30 -6.09 -10.36 11.39
C LEU A 30 -6.78 -9.70 12.59
N ALA A 31 -7.34 -10.49 13.51
CA ALA A 31 -7.94 -9.99 14.75
C ALA A 31 -6.88 -9.65 15.82
N TYR A 32 -5.63 -10.07 15.65
CA TYR A 32 -4.57 -9.83 16.63
C TYR A 32 -4.22 -8.34 16.72
N ARG A 33 -4.12 -7.86 17.97
CA ARG A 33 -3.78 -6.47 18.32
C ARG A 33 -2.55 -6.45 19.22
N LEU A 34 -1.57 -5.62 18.87
CA LEU A 34 -0.43 -5.33 19.73
C LEU A 34 -0.87 -4.52 20.97
N PRO A 35 -0.16 -4.59 22.11
CA PRO A 35 -0.49 -3.80 23.30
C PRO A 35 -0.59 -2.29 23.03
N GLY A 36 -1.35 -1.58 23.87
CA GLY A 36 -1.63 -0.15 23.71
C GLY A 36 -2.75 0.12 22.70
N ASP A 37 -2.75 1.31 22.11
CA ASP A 37 -3.76 1.75 21.14
C ASP A 37 -3.34 1.45 19.69
N ASN A 38 -2.75 0.27 19.46
CA ASN A 38 -2.39 -0.18 18.13
C ASN A 38 -3.62 -0.74 17.40
N PRO A 39 -3.71 -0.63 16.06
CA PRO A 39 -4.74 -1.32 15.28
C PRO A 39 -4.59 -2.85 15.40
N THR A 40 -5.60 -3.60 14.97
CA THR A 40 -5.38 -5.02 14.66
C THR A 40 -4.52 -5.16 13.40
N LEU A 41 -3.96 -6.36 13.16
CA LEU A 41 -3.24 -6.63 11.92
C LEU A 41 -4.14 -6.39 10.69
N GLY A 42 -5.40 -6.80 10.76
CA GLY A 42 -6.40 -6.55 9.72
C GLY A 42 -6.70 -5.08 9.49
N GLU A 43 -6.81 -4.30 10.57
CA GLU A 43 -6.98 -2.84 10.49
C GLU A 43 -5.75 -2.19 9.84
N LEU A 44 -4.53 -2.65 10.14
CA LEU A 44 -3.30 -2.18 9.48
C LEU A 44 -3.29 -2.47 7.97
N PHE A 45 -3.78 -3.65 7.54
CA PHE A 45 -3.98 -3.93 6.11
C PHE A 45 -5.03 -2.99 5.50
N ARG A 46 -6.16 -2.76 6.18
CA ARG A 46 -7.19 -1.83 5.70
C ARG A 46 -6.62 -0.41 5.52
N GLU A 47 -5.85 0.08 6.49
CA GLU A 47 -5.18 1.39 6.42
C GLU A 47 -4.25 1.50 5.21
N LEU A 48 -3.48 0.44 4.89
CA LEU A 48 -2.68 0.42 3.67
C LEU A 48 -3.56 0.51 2.42
N GLY A 49 -4.70 -0.19 2.37
CA GLY A 49 -5.64 -0.13 1.26
C GLY A 49 -6.25 1.26 1.08
N GLU A 50 -6.58 1.95 2.17
CA GLU A 50 -7.07 3.34 2.16
C GLU A 50 -5.98 4.30 1.66
N ALA A 51 -4.74 4.12 2.11
CA ALA A 51 -3.60 4.87 1.61
C ALA A 51 -3.38 4.61 0.11
N ALA A 52 -3.42 3.36 -0.34
CA ALA A 52 -3.26 3.02 -1.76
C ALA A 52 -4.38 3.62 -2.62
N HIS A 53 -5.64 3.60 -2.15
CA HIS A 53 -6.75 4.30 -2.80
C HIS A 53 -6.46 5.81 -2.93
N SER A 54 -5.99 6.44 -1.85
CA SER A 54 -5.59 7.85 -1.84
C SER A 54 -4.53 8.16 -2.92
N TYR A 55 -3.53 7.30 -3.08
CA TYR A 55 -2.53 7.44 -4.16
C TYR A 55 -3.12 7.22 -5.56
N VAL A 56 -3.99 6.22 -5.76
CA VAL A 56 -4.70 6.02 -7.03
C VAL A 56 -5.41 7.31 -7.47
N GLN A 57 -6.16 7.93 -6.55
CA GLN A 57 -6.85 9.19 -6.83
C GLN A 57 -5.86 10.35 -7.06
N ALA A 58 -4.76 10.37 -6.31
CA ALA A 58 -3.73 11.39 -6.45
C ALA A 58 -3.08 11.39 -7.84
N PHE A 59 -2.78 10.22 -8.42
CA PHE A 59 -2.23 10.15 -9.77
C PHE A 59 -3.26 10.47 -10.86
N LYS A 60 -4.57 10.30 -10.58
CA LYS A 60 -5.64 10.69 -11.51
C LYS A 60 -5.95 12.18 -11.48
N THR A 61 -5.84 12.81 -10.32
CA THR A 61 -6.40 14.16 -10.08
C THR A 61 -5.36 15.20 -9.67
N PHE A 62 -4.12 14.77 -9.42
CA PHE A 62 -3.03 15.58 -8.85
C PHE A 62 -3.36 16.20 -7.48
N LYS A 63 -4.33 15.63 -6.77
CA LYS A 63 -4.70 15.99 -5.40
C LYS A 63 -4.81 14.75 -4.55
N GLN A 64 -4.17 14.77 -3.39
CA GLN A 64 -4.21 13.65 -2.46
C GLN A 64 -5.07 13.95 -1.24
N ASP A 65 -5.99 13.03 -0.99
CA ASP A 65 -6.90 13.06 0.15
C ASP A 65 -6.67 11.81 1.03
N PHE A 66 -6.35 12.04 2.31
CA PHE A 66 -6.14 10.97 3.30
C PHE A 66 -7.37 10.71 4.17
N GLU A 67 -8.48 11.42 3.96
CA GLU A 67 -9.73 11.25 4.70
C GLU A 67 -10.55 10.05 4.19
N TYR A 68 -10.25 9.52 3.00
CA TYR A 68 -10.91 8.33 2.49
C TYR A 68 -10.84 7.17 3.48
N ARG A 69 -12.01 6.57 3.74
CA ARG A 69 -12.15 5.33 4.50
C ARG A 69 -12.90 4.31 3.67
N HIS A 70 -12.49 3.05 3.75
CA HIS A 70 -13.23 1.97 3.12
C HIS A 70 -14.65 1.92 3.70
N PRO A 71 -15.71 1.86 2.87
CA PRO A 71 -17.09 2.00 3.33
C PRO A 71 -17.53 0.87 4.27
N ASP A 72 -16.90 -0.29 4.17
CA ASP A 72 -17.11 -1.41 5.09
C ASP A 72 -15.87 -1.64 5.97
N PRO A 73 -15.90 -1.30 7.27
CA PRO A 73 -14.77 -1.51 8.16
C PRO A 73 -14.51 -2.99 8.46
N THR A 74 -15.51 -3.87 8.28
CA THR A 74 -15.40 -5.32 8.58
C THR A 74 -14.49 -6.06 7.59
N ILE A 75 -14.10 -5.41 6.48
CA ILE A 75 -13.12 -5.95 5.54
C ILE A 75 -11.81 -6.33 6.25
N ALA A 76 -11.44 -5.62 7.33
CA ALA A 76 -10.27 -5.89 8.13
C ALA A 76 -10.22 -7.32 8.69
N GLY A 77 -11.37 -7.96 8.92
CA GLY A 77 -11.45 -9.33 9.46
C GLY A 77 -11.46 -10.44 8.41
N SER A 78 -11.27 -10.12 7.12
CA SER A 78 -11.36 -11.13 6.06
C SER A 78 -10.23 -11.00 5.04
N LYS A 79 -9.32 -11.97 5.07
CA LYS A 79 -8.21 -12.10 4.12
C LYS A 79 -8.69 -12.10 2.69
N ALA A 80 -9.69 -12.92 2.35
CA ALA A 80 -10.19 -13.04 1.00
C ALA A 80 -10.73 -11.70 0.46
N ARG A 81 -11.39 -10.91 1.32
CA ARG A 81 -11.92 -9.60 0.94
C ARG A 81 -10.81 -8.55 0.79
N LEU A 82 -9.82 -8.56 1.69
CA LEU A 82 -8.62 -7.73 1.56
C LEU A 82 -7.86 -8.03 0.27
N GLU A 83 -7.63 -9.30 -0.05
CA GLU A 83 -6.98 -9.74 -1.30
C GLU A 83 -7.73 -9.26 -2.54
N ALA A 84 -9.06 -9.41 -2.56
CA ALA A 84 -9.90 -8.94 -3.67
C ALA A 84 -9.85 -7.42 -3.85
N TRP A 85 -9.83 -6.68 -2.74
CA TRP A 85 -9.72 -5.24 -2.76
C TRP A 85 -8.35 -4.77 -3.25
N PHE A 86 -7.26 -5.35 -2.74
CA PHE A 86 -5.91 -5.03 -3.19
C PHE A 86 -5.70 -5.34 -4.67
N LYS A 87 -6.19 -6.46 -5.19
CA LYS A 87 -6.18 -6.75 -6.64
C LYS A 87 -6.89 -5.69 -7.47
N THR A 88 -7.88 -5.01 -6.91
CA THR A 88 -8.56 -3.89 -7.59
C THR A 88 -7.70 -2.64 -7.54
N LEU A 89 -7.17 -2.28 -6.37
CA LEU A 89 -6.27 -1.14 -6.20
C LEU A 89 -4.99 -1.25 -7.07
N ASP A 90 -4.41 -2.44 -7.18
CA ASP A 90 -3.21 -2.70 -7.98
C ASP A 90 -3.46 -2.46 -9.47
N ARG A 91 -4.60 -2.93 -9.99
CA ARG A 91 -5.01 -2.63 -11.37
C ARG A 91 -5.27 -1.15 -11.58
N GLU A 92 -5.91 -0.50 -10.62
CA GLU A 92 -6.25 0.92 -10.71
C GLU A 92 -5.00 1.82 -10.67
N ILE A 93 -4.01 1.49 -9.84
CA ILE A 93 -2.77 2.27 -9.76
C ILE A 93 -1.93 2.10 -11.02
N GLU A 94 -1.79 0.88 -11.54
CA GLU A 94 -1.06 0.66 -12.79
C GLU A 94 -1.74 1.37 -13.96
N THR A 95 -3.08 1.34 -14.01
CA THR A 95 -3.86 2.08 -15.00
C THR A 95 -3.63 3.59 -14.89
N ALA A 96 -3.70 4.14 -13.67
CA ALA A 96 -3.48 5.57 -13.43
C ALA A 96 -2.05 6.00 -13.82
N LEU A 97 -1.04 5.23 -13.42
CA LEU A 97 0.36 5.51 -13.74
C LEU A 97 0.66 5.39 -15.23
N THR A 98 0.06 4.42 -15.93
CA THR A 98 0.24 4.22 -17.37
C THR A 98 -0.46 5.31 -18.19
N ALA A 99 -1.57 5.87 -17.69
CA ALA A 99 -2.31 6.93 -18.35
C ALA A 99 -1.61 8.28 -18.34
N LEU A 100 -0.64 8.50 -17.45
CA LEU A 100 0.14 9.73 -17.40
C LEU A 100 1.02 9.88 -18.65
N SER A 101 1.01 11.08 -19.23
CA SER A 101 1.97 11.45 -20.27
C SER A 101 3.34 11.76 -19.66
N ASP A 102 4.42 11.72 -20.47
CA ASP A 102 5.73 12.16 -19.98
C ASP A 102 5.75 13.66 -19.60
N GLU A 103 4.93 14.49 -20.26
CA GLU A 103 4.74 15.89 -19.86
C GLU A 103 4.10 15.99 -18.47
N ASP A 104 3.09 15.17 -18.16
CA ASP A 104 2.50 15.13 -16.83
C ASP A 104 3.55 14.74 -15.78
N ILE A 105 4.35 13.72 -16.08
CA ILE A 105 5.39 13.22 -15.17
C ILE A 105 6.46 14.29 -14.89
N GLN A 106 6.83 15.08 -15.90
CA GLN A 106 7.86 16.12 -15.80
C GLN A 106 7.36 17.41 -15.14
N SER A 107 6.08 17.76 -15.32
CA SER A 107 5.58 19.11 -14.98
C SER A 107 4.56 19.15 -13.85
N LYS A 108 3.81 18.07 -13.60
CA LYS A 108 2.72 18.09 -12.62
C LYS A 108 3.24 17.91 -11.21
N ILE A 109 2.59 18.64 -10.30
CA ILE A 109 2.76 18.56 -8.87
C ILE A 109 1.50 17.97 -8.27
N ILE A 110 1.65 16.95 -7.44
CA ILE A 110 0.55 16.43 -6.62
C ILE A 110 0.53 17.20 -5.31
N VAL A 111 -0.62 17.79 -5.00
CA VAL A 111 -0.85 18.57 -3.78
C VAL A 111 -1.44 17.67 -2.69
N ARG A 112 -0.88 17.73 -1.49
CA ARG A 112 -1.30 17.01 -0.28
C ARG A 112 -1.47 18.04 0.86
N PRO A 113 -2.19 17.75 1.95
CA PRO A 113 -2.55 18.76 2.96
C PRO A 113 -1.41 19.60 3.54
N HIS A 114 -0.21 19.03 3.69
CA HIS A 114 0.96 19.71 4.30
C HIS A 114 2.23 19.67 3.44
N TRP A 115 2.14 19.09 2.24
CA TRP A 115 3.28 18.87 1.38
C TRP A 115 2.83 18.75 -0.06
N GLN A 116 3.70 19.09 -0.99
CA GLN A 116 3.46 18.92 -2.42
C GLN A 116 4.73 18.41 -3.07
N ALA A 117 4.59 17.57 -4.08
CA ALA A 117 5.74 16.95 -4.73
C ALA A 117 5.46 16.64 -6.20
N PRO A 118 6.49 16.60 -7.04
CA PRO A 118 6.38 16.11 -8.40
C PRO A 118 5.84 14.68 -8.47
N VAL A 119 5.21 14.34 -9.59
CA VAL A 119 4.68 12.99 -9.87
C VAL A 119 5.71 11.88 -9.62
N THR A 120 6.96 12.09 -10.03
CA THR A 120 8.05 11.13 -9.83
C THR A 120 8.34 10.87 -8.35
N ILE A 121 8.43 11.92 -7.55
CA ILE A 121 8.65 11.80 -6.10
C ILE A 121 7.47 11.07 -5.46
N MET A 122 6.24 11.40 -5.86
CA MET A 122 5.04 10.75 -5.34
C MET A 122 4.96 9.26 -5.68
N PHE A 123 5.43 8.87 -6.87
CA PHE A 123 5.57 7.46 -7.24
C PHE A 123 6.52 6.71 -6.30
N HIS A 124 7.66 7.31 -5.95
CA HIS A 124 8.57 6.74 -4.97
C HIS A 124 7.94 6.68 -3.58
N THR A 125 7.28 7.74 -3.12
CA THR A 125 6.59 7.75 -1.82
C THR A 125 5.48 6.68 -1.75
N TYR A 126 4.75 6.45 -2.85
CA TYR A 126 3.78 5.36 -2.93
C TYR A 126 4.43 3.99 -2.69
N ARG A 127 5.58 3.72 -3.33
CA ARG A 127 6.34 2.48 -3.10
C ARG A 127 6.83 2.36 -1.67
N GLU A 128 7.31 3.45 -1.08
CA GLU A 128 7.77 3.50 0.32
C GLU A 128 6.65 3.17 1.31
N CYS A 129 5.38 3.49 1.00
CA CYS A 129 4.25 3.10 1.84
C CYS A 129 4.17 1.59 2.08
N PHE A 130 4.54 0.76 1.09
CA PHE A 130 4.59 -0.70 1.24
C PHE A 130 5.74 -1.15 2.12
N LEU A 131 6.89 -0.50 2.05
CA LEU A 131 8.05 -0.80 2.90
C LEU A 131 7.75 -0.45 4.36
N ILE A 132 7.18 0.73 4.60
CA ILE A 132 6.75 1.18 5.93
C ILE A 132 5.69 0.23 6.48
N PHE A 133 4.70 -0.14 5.68
CA PHE A 133 3.70 -1.12 6.05
C PHE A 133 4.34 -2.47 6.39
N ALA A 134 5.23 -2.99 5.55
CA ALA A 134 5.85 -4.29 5.75
C ALA A 134 6.66 -4.32 7.06
N ALA A 135 7.40 -3.24 7.36
CA ALA A 135 8.11 -3.09 8.62
C ALA A 135 7.16 -3.09 9.84
N LYS A 136 6.02 -2.39 9.75
CA LYS A 136 4.98 -2.42 10.80
C LYS A 136 4.39 -3.81 10.98
N ALA A 137 3.97 -4.45 9.89
CA ALA A 137 3.40 -5.79 9.89
C ALA A 137 4.38 -6.84 10.43
N ALA A 138 5.69 -6.68 10.18
CA ALA A 138 6.70 -7.58 10.71
C ALA A 138 6.69 -7.66 12.24
N VAL A 139 6.34 -6.58 12.94
CA VAL A 139 6.19 -6.57 14.41
C VAL A 139 5.01 -7.45 14.85
N TYR A 140 3.87 -7.40 14.13
CA TYR A 140 2.72 -8.27 14.41
C TYR A 140 3.09 -9.74 14.22
N PHE A 141 3.78 -10.08 13.12
CA PHE A 141 4.23 -11.44 12.84
C PHE A 141 5.16 -11.98 13.94
N ARG A 142 6.12 -11.16 14.39
CA ARG A 142 7.01 -11.52 15.51
C ARG A 142 6.22 -11.77 16.80
N ALA A 143 5.23 -10.93 17.12
CA ALA A 143 4.38 -11.08 18.30
C ALA A 143 3.49 -12.33 18.24
N LEU A 144 2.99 -12.66 17.05
CA LEU A 144 2.27 -13.90 16.76
C LEU A 144 3.18 -15.14 16.71
N LYS A 145 4.51 -14.97 16.85
CA LYS A 145 5.52 -16.03 16.69
C LYS A 145 5.45 -16.72 15.33
N LYS A 146 5.08 -15.98 14.29
CA LYS A 146 5.04 -16.47 12.90
C LYS A 146 6.31 -16.08 12.15
N PRO A 147 6.87 -16.97 11.32
CA PRO A 147 8.01 -16.63 10.48
C PRO A 147 7.62 -15.56 9.46
N LEU A 148 8.55 -14.64 9.18
CA LEU A 148 8.40 -13.73 8.05
C LEU A 148 8.74 -14.48 6.76
N PRO A 149 8.01 -14.22 5.65
CA PRO A 149 8.46 -14.67 4.34
C PRO A 149 9.87 -14.11 4.03
N ASP A 150 10.75 -14.92 3.43
CA ASP A 150 12.16 -14.55 3.18
C ASP A 150 12.31 -13.22 2.45
N GLN A 151 11.48 -12.99 1.42
CA GLN A 151 11.51 -11.74 0.67
C GLN A 151 11.13 -10.54 1.55
N VAL A 152 10.23 -10.67 2.51
CA VAL A 152 9.94 -9.57 3.46
C VAL A 152 11.13 -9.34 4.37
N LEU A 153 11.76 -10.43 4.87
CA LEU A 153 12.94 -10.34 5.71
C LEU A 153 14.11 -9.63 4.99
N TRP A 154 14.36 -9.89 3.71
CA TRP A 154 15.46 -9.26 2.98
C TRP A 154 15.27 -7.76 2.75
N TRP A 155 14.03 -7.27 2.80
CA TRP A 155 13.71 -5.87 2.54
C TRP A 155 13.59 -5.02 3.81
N VAL A 156 13.03 -5.59 4.89
CA VAL A 156 12.70 -4.85 6.12
C VAL A 156 13.06 -5.59 7.42
N GLY A 157 13.80 -6.70 7.32
CA GLY A 157 14.13 -7.61 8.42
C GLY A 157 15.18 -7.13 9.41
#